data_AF-A0A365ZRY4-F1
#
_entry.id   AF-A0A365ZRY4-F1
#
_cell.length_a   1.000
_cell.length_b   1.000
_cell.length_c   1.000
_cell.angle_alpha   90.00
_cell.angle_beta   90.00
_cell.angle_gamma   90.00
#
_symmetry.space_group_name_H-M   'P 1'
#
loop_
_entity.id
_entity.type
_entity.pdbx_description
1 polymer ?
#
loop_
_entity_poly.entity_id
_entity_poly.type
_entity_poly.pdbx_seq_one_letter_code
_entity_poly.pdbx_strand_id
1 'polypeptide(L)'
;MGRRTKEWVRWSLLGAAVVLLVVFLVSQREEIDVSYGRSPSSPDAVVEGEAGELSEATVPSVEAMTAMVDAEPVVRLPGSIARWDEQVVREAIGDSDIRILVAPPGLDKAERGRVRDVERATITIVGTKVSGGVYQATADAIPEWRAQFASGDVTALLVTMIHHAQERESPTVDDSFSWRQPSAAELDAVTADLRANGLHVAEGATLEGVPEAATATAFPDADALYVALPQQPFGQPVPRYGPALARAFPDRPIVVMYGSWIEYDGPGAADFAELVSAMFYSQFGTRLATYDYPQRNVLNAWLNRVTDVRYAGLFDRPLPYLPFDPLKVTMPALPWLFAVCVAGFLALSARSLRRPQAVSESRHYSRLAGLTALAIEVSGLSGERSDPPLTRGIGKLRAATEALESDLPSAQVRTLLDDAENELDETARLLGRSDYRPRNYLEGRLG
;
A
#
# COMPACT_ATOMS: atom_id res chain seq x y z
N MET A 1 -32.65 8.35 42.71
CA MET A 1 -32.12 8.88 41.42
C MET A 1 -31.02 8.02 40.76
N GLY A 2 -30.63 6.84 41.28
CA GLY A 2 -29.45 6.10 40.81
C GLY A 2 -29.67 4.76 40.09
N ARG A 3 -30.92 4.37 39.78
CA ARG A 3 -31.22 3.07 39.12
C ARG A 3 -31.47 3.26 37.61
N ARG A 4 -32.32 4.21 37.24
CA ARG A 4 -32.57 4.63 35.85
C ARG A 4 -31.31 5.11 35.13
N THR A 5 -30.46 5.88 35.80
CA THR A 5 -29.19 6.39 35.24
C THR A 5 -28.20 5.27 34.95
N LYS A 6 -28.11 4.25 35.80
CA LYS A 6 -27.22 3.10 35.57
C LYS A 6 -27.71 2.20 34.44
N GLU A 7 -29.02 2.04 34.32
CA GLU A 7 -29.66 1.29 33.25
C GLU A 7 -29.49 2.01 31.90
N TRP A 8 -29.65 3.33 31.88
CA TRP A 8 -29.31 4.16 30.72
C TRP A 8 -27.84 4.01 30.32
N VAL A 9 -26.90 4.18 31.25
CA VAL A 9 -25.45 4.03 30.97
C VAL A 9 -25.13 2.63 30.42
N ARG A 10 -25.76 1.58 30.95
CA ARG A 10 -25.57 0.20 30.46
C ARG A 10 -26.00 0.07 29.01
N TRP A 11 -27.20 0.52 28.65
CA TRP A 11 -27.70 0.45 27.28
C TRP A 11 -26.95 1.39 26.34
N SER A 12 -26.48 2.55 26.82
CA SER A 12 -25.61 3.44 26.06
C SER A 12 -24.26 2.82 25.73
N LEU A 13 -23.64 2.08 26.66
CA LEU A 13 -22.38 1.36 26.40
C LEU A 13 -22.55 0.25 25.37
N LEU A 14 -23.68 -0.48 25.42
CA LEU A 14 -23.98 -1.50 24.41
C LEU A 14 -24.24 -0.87 23.04
N GLY A 15 -25.02 0.21 22.99
CA GLY A 15 -25.26 0.97 21.78
C GLY A 15 -23.96 1.49 21.17
N ALA A 16 -23.07 2.05 21.98
CA ALA A 16 -21.74 2.48 21.54
C ALA A 16 -20.91 1.31 20.99
N ALA A 17 -20.90 0.15 21.66
CA ALA A 17 -20.18 -1.03 21.17
C ALA A 17 -20.70 -1.51 19.81
N VAL A 18 -22.03 -1.53 19.61
CA VAL A 18 -22.64 -1.89 18.32
C VAL A 18 -22.26 -0.89 17.23
N VAL A 19 -22.30 0.42 17.52
CA VAL A 19 -21.89 1.45 16.56
C VAL A 19 -20.42 1.30 16.20
N LEU A 20 -19.52 1.07 17.18
CA LEU A 20 -18.10 0.85 16.91
C LEU A 20 -17.86 -0.40 16.05
N LEU A 21 -18.63 -1.48 16.28
CA LEU A 21 -18.56 -2.70 15.47
C LEU A 21 -19.02 -2.45 14.02
N VAL A 22 -20.14 -1.73 13.84
CA VAL A 22 -20.64 -1.39 12.50
C VAL A 22 -19.64 -0.49 11.77
N VAL A 23 -19.09 0.53 12.43
CA VAL A 23 -18.05 1.39 11.86
C VAL A 23 -16.82 0.58 11.46
N PHE A 24 -16.36 -0.34 12.32
CA PHE A 24 -15.24 -1.23 12.02
C PHE A 24 -15.51 -2.14 10.80
N LEU A 25 -16.69 -2.75 10.72
CA LEU A 25 -17.07 -3.61 9.59
C LEU A 25 -17.24 -2.84 8.28
N VAL A 26 -17.74 -1.60 8.34
CA VAL A 26 -17.83 -0.72 7.17
C VAL A 26 -16.45 -0.26 6.73
N SER A 27 -15.58 0.13 7.67
CA SER A 27 -14.20 0.52 7.36
C SER A 27 -13.36 -0.63 6.80
N GLN A 28 -13.62 -1.89 7.15
CA GLN A 28 -12.95 -3.05 6.54
C GLN A 28 -13.32 -3.27 5.06
N ARG A 29 -14.42 -2.66 4.58
CA ARG A 29 -14.82 -2.73 3.17
C ARG A 29 -14.21 -1.61 2.31
N GLU A 30 -13.64 -0.59 2.94
CA GLU A 30 -12.84 0.39 2.23
C GLU A 30 -11.42 -0.17 2.08
N GLU A 31 -10.94 -0.31 0.84
CA GLU A 31 -9.52 -0.57 0.60
C GLU A 31 -8.73 0.57 1.26
N ILE A 32 -7.85 0.21 2.20
CA ILE A 32 -6.98 1.17 2.88
C ILE A 32 -6.00 1.69 1.83
N ASP A 33 -6.38 2.75 1.12
CA ASP A 33 -5.47 3.52 0.28
C ASP A 33 -4.55 4.26 1.24
N VAL A 34 -3.34 3.75 1.40
CA VAL A 34 -2.36 4.30 2.33
C VAL A 34 -2.04 5.71 1.86
N SER A 35 -2.51 6.73 2.59
CA SER A 35 -2.24 8.15 2.33
C SER A 35 -0.78 8.49 2.68
N TYR A 36 0.15 7.97 1.89
CA TYR A 36 1.34 8.75 1.56
C TYR A 36 0.89 9.80 0.55
N GLY A 37 1.40 11.02 0.66
CA GLY A 37 1.14 12.00 -0.38
C GLY A 37 1.50 11.36 -1.72
N ARG A 38 0.51 11.18 -2.59
CA ARG A 38 0.75 10.60 -3.91
C ARG A 38 1.52 11.66 -4.71
N SER A 39 2.60 11.25 -5.36
CA SER A 39 3.31 12.15 -6.27
C SER A 39 2.28 12.74 -7.25
N PRO A 40 2.32 14.05 -7.54
CA PRO A 40 1.45 14.66 -8.56
C PRO A 40 1.79 14.21 -9.99
N SER A 41 2.72 13.26 -10.17
CA SER A 41 2.96 12.62 -11.46
C SER A 41 1.68 11.92 -11.96
N SER A 42 1.40 12.05 -13.26
CA SER A 42 0.19 11.48 -13.84
C SER A 42 0.18 9.95 -13.65
N PRO A 43 -0.87 9.37 -13.04
CA PRO A 43 -0.96 7.92 -12.80
C PRO A 43 -1.39 7.13 -14.05
N ASP A 44 -1.70 7.81 -15.16
CA ASP A 44 -2.25 7.17 -16.35
C ASP A 44 -1.20 6.26 -17.01
N ALA A 45 -1.54 4.97 -17.12
CA ALA A 45 -0.74 4.02 -17.86
C ALA A 45 -0.76 4.39 -19.35
N VAL A 46 0.42 4.63 -19.93
CA VAL A 46 0.57 4.94 -21.35
C VAL A 46 0.18 3.72 -22.19
N VAL A 47 -0.92 3.81 -22.92
CA VAL A 47 -1.42 2.77 -23.84
C VAL A 47 -0.56 2.76 -25.11
N GLU A 48 -0.19 1.56 -25.59
CA GLU A 48 0.61 1.41 -26.83
C GLU A 48 -0.16 1.95 -28.05
N GLY A 49 0.44 2.88 -28.78
CA GLY A 49 -0.09 3.51 -30.00
C GLY A 49 -0.75 4.87 -29.78
N GLU A 50 -0.94 5.30 -28.53
CA GLU A 50 -1.57 6.59 -28.20
C GLU A 50 -0.56 7.69 -27.85
N ALA A 51 0.72 7.32 -27.69
CA ALA A 51 1.80 8.23 -27.29
C ALA A 51 2.67 8.66 -28.48
N GLY A 52 2.19 8.48 -29.72
CA GLY A 52 2.96 8.81 -30.93
C GLY A 52 4.25 8.01 -31.05
N GLU A 53 4.32 6.83 -30.43
CA GLU A 53 5.52 6.01 -30.34
C GLU A 53 5.68 5.01 -31.49
N LEU A 54 4.66 4.95 -32.35
CA LEU A 54 4.67 4.19 -33.58
C LEU A 54 5.15 5.09 -34.71
N SER A 55 6.07 4.58 -35.52
CA SER A 55 6.59 5.28 -36.69
C SER A 55 5.78 4.90 -37.94
N GLU A 56 5.94 5.65 -39.02
CA GLU A 56 5.37 5.27 -40.33
C GLU A 56 6.20 4.16 -41.02
N ALA A 57 7.24 3.65 -40.36
CA ALA A 57 8.09 2.62 -40.92
C ALA A 57 7.36 1.27 -40.97
N THR A 58 7.61 0.49 -42.02
CA THR A 58 7.01 -0.84 -42.19
C THR A 58 8.10 -1.87 -42.48
N VAL A 59 7.79 -3.14 -42.20
CA VAL A 59 8.69 -4.27 -42.48
C VAL A 59 8.14 -5.20 -43.56
N PRO A 60 9.00 -5.83 -44.39
CA PRO A 60 8.60 -6.83 -45.37
C PRO A 60 7.89 -8.07 -44.74
N SER A 61 7.48 -9.01 -45.59
CA SER A 61 6.98 -10.30 -45.10
C SER A 61 8.10 -11.13 -44.46
N VAL A 62 7.72 -12.13 -43.65
CA VAL A 62 8.67 -13.05 -43.00
C VAL A 62 9.53 -13.77 -44.03
N GLU A 63 8.94 -14.24 -45.13
CA GLU A 63 9.63 -14.96 -46.20
C GLU A 63 10.65 -14.06 -46.91
N ALA A 64 10.29 -12.80 -47.15
CA ALA A 64 11.18 -11.83 -47.78
C ALA A 64 12.38 -11.52 -46.87
N MET A 65 12.14 -11.24 -45.59
CA MET A 65 13.22 -10.98 -44.62
C MET A 65 14.09 -12.23 -44.43
N THR A 66 13.48 -13.41 -44.42
CA THR A 66 14.20 -14.69 -44.34
C THR A 66 15.13 -14.86 -45.54
N ALA A 67 14.66 -14.59 -46.76
CA ALA A 67 15.48 -14.67 -47.97
C ALA A 67 16.63 -13.64 -47.97
N MET A 68 16.41 -12.44 -47.41
CA MET A 68 17.47 -11.45 -47.23
C MET A 68 18.54 -11.94 -46.25
N VAL A 69 18.11 -12.46 -45.10
CA VAL A 69 19.02 -12.99 -44.07
C VAL A 69 19.76 -14.24 -44.56
N ASP A 70 19.14 -15.04 -45.43
CA ASP A 70 19.81 -16.15 -46.12
C ASP A 70 20.97 -15.68 -47.02
N ALA A 71 20.78 -14.57 -47.72
CA ALA A 71 21.73 -14.02 -48.67
C ALA A 71 22.87 -13.23 -48.00
N GLU A 72 22.57 -12.50 -46.92
CA GLU A 72 23.51 -11.62 -46.23
C GLU A 72 23.49 -11.85 -44.71
N PRO A 73 24.66 -11.98 -44.05
CA PRO A 73 24.72 -12.17 -42.59
C PRO A 73 24.17 -10.99 -41.79
N VAL A 74 24.14 -9.78 -42.37
CA VAL A 74 23.65 -8.58 -41.71
C VAL A 74 22.66 -7.87 -42.63
N VAL A 75 21.39 -7.87 -42.26
CA VAL A 75 20.31 -7.20 -43.00
C VAL A 75 19.84 -5.99 -42.22
N ARG A 76 19.91 -4.80 -42.84
CA ARG A 76 19.38 -3.56 -42.27
C ARG A 76 18.16 -3.10 -43.06
N LEU A 77 17.00 -3.09 -42.41
CA LEU A 77 15.76 -2.59 -43.01
C LEU A 77 15.75 -1.05 -43.03
N PRO A 78 14.95 -0.44 -43.94
CA PRO A 78 14.79 1.01 -43.98
C PRO A 78 14.33 1.57 -42.62
N GLY A 79 14.91 2.71 -42.22
CA GLY A 79 14.59 3.38 -40.95
C GLY A 79 15.31 2.83 -39.71
N SER A 80 16.15 1.79 -39.85
CA SER A 80 16.96 1.30 -38.72
C SER A 80 17.93 2.35 -38.19
N ILE A 81 17.87 2.58 -36.87
CA ILE A 81 18.70 3.58 -36.17
C ILE A 81 19.89 2.98 -35.41
N ALA A 82 19.89 1.66 -35.14
CA ALA A 82 20.98 1.00 -34.43
C ALA A 82 22.32 1.11 -35.19
N ARG A 83 23.37 1.49 -34.47
CA ARG A 83 24.75 1.56 -34.94
C ARG A 83 25.64 0.72 -34.04
N TRP A 84 26.74 0.23 -34.58
CA TRP A 84 27.73 -0.51 -33.81
C TRP A 84 29.09 -0.46 -34.52
N ASP A 85 30.15 -0.76 -33.77
CA ASP A 85 31.48 -0.96 -34.32
C ASP A 85 31.53 -2.30 -35.08
N GLU A 86 31.58 -2.22 -36.42
CA GLU A 86 31.57 -3.40 -37.28
C GLU A 86 32.79 -4.30 -37.07
N GLN A 87 33.94 -3.75 -36.70
CA GLN A 87 35.14 -4.54 -36.46
C GLN A 87 34.99 -5.33 -35.16
N VAL A 88 34.59 -4.67 -34.07
CA VAL A 88 34.37 -5.33 -32.77
C VAL A 88 33.32 -6.43 -32.88
N VAL A 89 32.19 -6.15 -33.56
CA VAL A 89 31.14 -7.16 -33.76
C VAL A 89 31.62 -8.32 -34.62
N ARG A 90 32.39 -8.06 -35.70
CA ARG A 90 32.95 -9.12 -36.55
C ARG A 90 33.94 -10.01 -35.80
N GLU A 91 34.78 -9.42 -34.96
CA GLU A 91 35.71 -10.15 -34.09
C GLU A 91 34.96 -11.02 -33.08
N ALA A 92 33.87 -10.51 -32.48
CA ALA A 92 33.02 -11.28 -31.58
C ALA A 92 32.32 -12.46 -32.28
N ILE A 93 31.86 -12.28 -33.53
CA ILE A 93 31.25 -13.36 -34.34
C ILE A 93 32.27 -14.46 -34.62
N GLY A 94 33.49 -14.09 -34.99
CA GLY A 94 34.54 -15.05 -35.37
C GLY A 94 34.08 -15.96 -36.52
N ASP A 95 34.25 -17.27 -36.35
CA ASP A 95 33.86 -18.28 -37.35
C ASP A 95 32.41 -18.78 -37.20
N SER A 96 31.61 -18.17 -36.31
CA SER A 96 30.23 -18.61 -36.05
C SER A 96 29.27 -18.09 -37.12
N ASP A 97 28.26 -18.90 -37.52
CA ASP A 97 27.18 -18.44 -38.41
C ASP A 97 26.14 -17.64 -37.60
N ILE A 98 26.50 -16.40 -37.27
CA ILE A 98 25.60 -15.43 -36.62
C ILE A 98 24.98 -14.52 -37.67
N ARG A 99 23.65 -14.50 -37.72
CA ARG A 99 22.90 -13.66 -38.64
C ARG A 99 22.09 -12.61 -37.90
N ILE A 100 22.19 -11.36 -38.36
CA ILE A 100 21.65 -10.18 -37.69
C ILE A 100 20.60 -9.52 -38.59
N LEU A 101 19.37 -9.41 -38.10
CA LEU A 101 18.30 -8.64 -38.75
C LEU A 101 18.03 -7.35 -37.95
N VAL A 102 18.13 -6.20 -38.59
CA VAL A 102 17.91 -4.88 -37.97
C VAL A 102 16.66 -4.24 -38.56
N ALA A 103 15.77 -3.81 -37.68
CA ALA A 103 14.49 -3.20 -37.99
C ALA A 103 14.37 -1.80 -37.35
N PRO A 104 13.58 -0.90 -37.93
CA PRO A 104 13.32 0.43 -37.36
C PRO A 104 12.62 0.36 -35.98
N PRO A 105 12.69 1.43 -35.17
CA PRO A 105 11.87 1.56 -33.98
C PRO A 105 10.41 1.87 -34.35
N GLY A 106 9.51 1.75 -33.36
CA GLY A 106 8.12 2.20 -33.51
C GLY A 106 7.26 1.30 -34.40
N LEU A 107 7.68 0.05 -34.62
CA LEU A 107 6.87 -0.94 -35.31
C LEU A 107 5.66 -1.36 -34.47
N ASP A 108 4.53 -1.60 -35.14
CA ASP A 108 3.34 -2.11 -34.47
C ASP A 108 3.54 -3.54 -33.95
N LYS A 109 2.57 -4.05 -33.18
CA LYS A 109 2.65 -5.40 -32.60
C LYS A 109 2.75 -6.52 -33.66
N ALA A 110 2.03 -6.39 -34.77
CA ALA A 110 2.03 -7.40 -35.84
C ALA A 110 3.36 -7.38 -36.61
N GLU A 111 3.90 -6.21 -36.87
CA GLU A 111 5.19 -5.99 -37.52
C GLU A 111 6.35 -6.51 -36.69
N ARG A 112 6.37 -6.20 -35.39
CA ARG A 112 7.34 -6.79 -34.45
C ARG A 112 7.21 -8.31 -34.40
N GLY A 113 5.99 -8.83 -34.51
CA GLY A 113 5.72 -10.27 -34.68
C GLY A 113 6.45 -10.82 -35.90
N ARG A 114 6.28 -10.19 -37.07
CA ARG A 114 6.95 -10.62 -38.31
C ARG A 114 8.47 -10.62 -38.20
N VAL A 115 9.07 -9.61 -37.57
CA VAL A 115 10.54 -9.57 -37.37
C VAL A 115 11.00 -10.74 -36.48
N ARG A 116 10.26 -11.02 -35.40
CA ARG A 116 10.58 -12.12 -34.48
C ARG A 116 10.42 -13.49 -35.11
N ASP A 117 9.48 -13.64 -36.04
CA ASP A 117 9.17 -14.92 -36.68
C ASP A 117 10.18 -15.29 -37.79
N VAL A 118 11.19 -14.45 -38.05
CA VAL A 118 12.32 -14.77 -38.94
C VAL A 118 13.31 -15.69 -38.21
N GLU A 119 13.02 -16.99 -38.18
CA GLU A 119 13.82 -18.00 -37.46
C GLU A 119 15.28 -18.10 -37.92
N ARG A 120 15.58 -17.65 -39.15
CA ARG A 120 16.94 -17.66 -39.70
C ARG A 120 17.84 -16.55 -39.14
N ALA A 121 17.28 -15.53 -38.49
CA ALA A 121 18.07 -14.51 -37.82
C ALA A 121 18.43 -15.01 -36.41
N THR A 122 19.73 -15.18 -36.14
CA THR A 122 20.23 -15.51 -34.80
C THR A 122 19.96 -14.37 -33.82
N ILE A 123 20.15 -13.14 -34.30
CA ILE A 123 19.99 -11.91 -33.52
C ILE A 123 19.06 -10.97 -34.28
N THR A 124 18.10 -10.39 -33.57
CA THR A 124 17.20 -9.35 -34.08
C THR A 124 17.43 -8.06 -33.32
N ILE A 125 17.37 -6.94 -34.04
CA ILE A 125 17.45 -5.60 -33.47
C ILE A 125 16.19 -4.83 -33.90
N VAL A 126 15.42 -4.31 -32.95
CA VAL A 126 14.27 -3.43 -33.24
C VAL A 126 14.53 -2.10 -32.54
N GLY A 127 14.67 -1.01 -33.30
CA GLY A 127 15.18 0.24 -32.75
C GLY A 127 16.63 0.08 -32.29
N THR A 128 16.86 0.10 -30.98
CA THR A 128 18.15 -0.24 -30.33
C THR A 128 18.03 -1.44 -29.39
N LYS A 129 16.87 -2.12 -29.35
CA LYS A 129 16.69 -3.35 -28.57
C LYS A 129 17.34 -4.52 -29.30
N VAL A 130 18.31 -5.18 -28.66
CA VAL A 130 19.00 -6.38 -29.19
C VAL A 130 18.44 -7.65 -28.54
N SER A 131 18.02 -8.63 -29.34
CA SER A 131 17.41 -9.88 -28.86
C SER A 131 17.88 -11.10 -29.65
N GLY A 132 17.92 -12.26 -28.99
CA GLY A 132 18.25 -13.55 -29.58
C GLY A 132 17.35 -14.64 -29.02
N GLY A 133 16.45 -15.18 -29.85
CA GLY A 133 15.40 -16.09 -29.40
C GLY A 133 14.52 -15.48 -28.31
N VAL A 134 14.48 -16.11 -27.12
CA VAL A 134 13.74 -15.62 -25.95
C VAL A 134 14.52 -14.63 -25.08
N TYR A 135 15.81 -14.44 -25.37
CA TYR A 135 16.71 -13.60 -24.57
C TYR A 135 16.85 -12.20 -25.16
N GLN A 136 17.15 -11.25 -24.29
CA GLN A 136 17.41 -9.85 -24.64
C GLN A 136 18.68 -9.40 -23.92
N ALA A 137 19.56 -8.68 -24.63
CA ALA A 137 20.65 -7.95 -24.02
C ALA A 137 20.16 -6.56 -23.60
N THR A 138 20.46 -6.16 -22.38
CA THR A 138 20.06 -4.88 -21.80
C THR A 138 21.24 -4.19 -21.15
N ALA A 139 21.39 -2.89 -21.40
CA ALA A 139 22.32 -2.06 -20.68
C ALA A 139 21.90 -1.94 -19.21
N ASP A 140 22.85 -1.99 -18.30
CA ASP A 140 22.63 -1.91 -16.85
C ASP A 140 23.40 -0.78 -16.15
N ALA A 141 24.22 -0.05 -16.91
CA ALA A 141 25.02 1.07 -16.43
C ALA A 141 24.75 2.36 -17.23
N ILE A 142 24.98 3.51 -16.57
CA ILE A 142 24.79 4.84 -17.17
C ILE A 142 25.60 5.06 -18.45
N PRO A 143 26.89 4.70 -18.52
CA PRO A 143 27.65 4.84 -19.78
C PRO A 143 27.00 4.09 -20.94
N GLU A 144 26.53 2.86 -20.70
CA GLU A 144 25.88 2.04 -21.72
C GLU A 144 24.53 2.62 -22.16
N TRP A 145 23.68 3.07 -21.22
CA TRP A 145 22.44 3.77 -21.57
C TRP A 145 22.70 5.05 -22.34
N ARG A 146 23.76 5.79 -22.00
CA ARG A 146 24.15 6.99 -22.72
C ARG A 146 24.53 6.66 -24.16
N ALA A 147 25.42 5.70 -24.38
CA ALA A 147 25.81 5.28 -25.73
C ALA A 147 24.57 4.83 -26.53
N GLN A 148 23.73 4.00 -25.92
CA GLN A 148 22.52 3.47 -26.54
C GLN A 148 21.51 4.57 -26.93
N PHE A 149 21.17 5.48 -26.02
CA PHE A 149 20.08 6.44 -26.24
C PHE A 149 20.53 7.78 -26.81
N ALA A 150 21.80 8.13 -26.69
CA ALA A 150 22.35 9.35 -27.28
C ALA A 150 22.79 9.14 -28.73
N SER A 151 23.43 8.01 -29.07
CA SER A 151 23.98 7.77 -30.41
C SER A 151 23.43 6.52 -31.11
N GLY A 152 22.63 5.70 -30.43
CA GLY A 152 22.12 4.44 -30.99
C GLY A 152 23.15 3.33 -31.00
N ASP A 153 24.22 3.45 -30.21
CA ASP A 153 25.26 2.45 -30.12
C ASP A 153 24.75 1.21 -29.39
N VAL A 154 24.74 0.07 -30.10
CA VAL A 154 24.38 -1.24 -29.57
C VAL A 154 25.56 -2.22 -29.58
N THR A 155 26.80 -1.73 -29.70
CA THR A 155 28.00 -2.57 -29.80
C THR A 155 28.13 -3.51 -28.62
N ALA A 156 28.08 -2.99 -27.38
CA ALA A 156 28.16 -3.82 -26.18
C ALA A 156 27.03 -4.87 -26.12
N LEU A 157 25.79 -4.44 -26.39
CA LEU A 157 24.61 -5.33 -26.38
C LEU A 157 24.73 -6.45 -27.42
N LEU A 158 25.26 -6.15 -28.61
CA LEU A 158 25.49 -7.14 -29.65
C LEU A 158 26.59 -8.12 -29.25
N VAL A 159 27.73 -7.64 -28.75
CA VAL A 159 28.82 -8.50 -28.30
C VAL A 159 28.34 -9.43 -27.18
N THR A 160 27.60 -8.92 -26.21
CA THR A 160 26.97 -9.72 -25.15
C THR A 160 26.07 -10.81 -25.73
N MET A 161 25.18 -10.46 -26.68
CA MET A 161 24.27 -11.42 -27.29
C MET A 161 24.99 -12.47 -28.15
N ILE A 162 26.04 -12.07 -28.87
CA ILE A 162 26.87 -12.98 -29.67
C ILE A 162 27.60 -13.97 -28.77
N HIS A 163 28.23 -13.50 -27.70
CA HIS A 163 28.90 -14.36 -26.73
C HIS A 163 27.91 -15.30 -26.04
N HIS A 164 26.73 -14.80 -25.68
CA HIS A 164 25.66 -15.64 -25.14
C HIS A 164 25.25 -16.75 -26.12
N ALA A 165 25.04 -16.42 -27.41
CA ALA A 165 24.71 -17.40 -28.44
C ALA A 165 25.83 -18.43 -28.68
N GLN A 166 27.09 -18.06 -28.41
CA GLN A 166 28.25 -18.95 -28.46
C GLN A 166 28.51 -19.70 -27.15
N GLU A 167 27.66 -19.54 -26.13
CA GLU A 167 27.84 -20.10 -24.78
C GLU A 167 29.17 -19.67 -24.12
N ARG A 168 29.60 -18.44 -24.38
CA ARG A 168 30.82 -17.84 -23.84
C ARG A 168 30.49 -16.77 -22.80
N GLU A 169 31.43 -16.54 -21.90
CA GLU A 169 31.37 -15.38 -21.01
C GLU A 169 31.44 -14.09 -21.83
N SER A 170 30.60 -13.12 -21.48
CA SER A 170 30.55 -11.83 -22.17
C SER A 170 31.72 -10.96 -21.70
N PRO A 171 32.53 -10.42 -22.62
CA PRO A 171 33.61 -9.52 -22.25
C PRO A 171 33.05 -8.16 -21.85
N THR A 172 33.82 -7.40 -21.08
CA THR A 172 33.62 -5.95 -20.99
C THR A 172 33.99 -5.33 -22.33
N VAL A 173 33.10 -4.52 -22.88
CA VAL A 173 33.31 -3.77 -24.13
C VAL A 173 33.52 -2.31 -23.76
N ASP A 174 34.59 -1.71 -24.26
CA ASP A 174 34.85 -0.29 -24.05
C ASP A 174 33.78 0.55 -24.76
N ASP A 175 33.30 1.59 -24.08
CA ASP A 175 32.30 2.51 -24.61
C ASP A 175 32.90 3.37 -25.73
N SER A 176 32.29 3.34 -26.92
CA SER A 176 32.70 4.17 -28.05
C SER A 176 32.28 5.64 -27.88
N PHE A 177 31.37 5.90 -26.95
CA PHE A 177 30.83 7.21 -26.68
C PHE A 177 31.87 8.10 -25.99
N SER A 178 32.13 9.28 -26.56
CA SER A 178 33.05 10.24 -25.97
C SER A 178 32.48 11.65 -25.98
N TRP A 179 32.78 12.39 -24.91
CA TRP A 179 32.43 13.79 -24.80
C TRP A 179 33.55 14.67 -25.37
N ARG A 180 33.16 15.77 -26.02
CA ARG A 180 34.02 16.92 -26.29
C ARG A 180 33.43 18.19 -25.72
N GLN A 181 34.24 19.22 -25.57
CA GLN A 181 33.72 20.54 -25.27
C GLN A 181 32.98 21.12 -26.50
N PRO A 182 31.83 21.79 -26.32
CA PRO A 182 31.24 22.60 -27.36
C PRO A 182 32.21 23.69 -27.80
N SER A 183 32.26 23.97 -29.10
CA SER A 183 32.98 25.14 -29.62
C SER A 183 32.31 26.43 -29.17
N ALA A 184 33.02 27.56 -29.26
CA ALA A 184 32.47 28.86 -28.89
C ALA A 184 31.22 29.21 -29.71
N ALA A 185 31.25 28.98 -31.03
CA ALA A 185 30.13 29.25 -31.91
C ALA A 185 28.90 28.38 -31.60
N GLU A 186 29.09 27.09 -31.31
CA GLU A 186 28.02 26.18 -30.88
C GLU A 186 27.40 26.65 -29.56
N LEU A 187 28.23 26.99 -28.57
CA LEU A 187 27.76 27.42 -27.25
C LEU A 187 27.05 28.78 -27.32
N ASP A 188 27.56 29.72 -28.10
CA ASP A 188 26.98 31.06 -28.25
C ASP A 188 25.58 30.99 -28.87
N ALA A 189 25.39 30.15 -29.89
CA ALA A 189 24.09 29.93 -30.51
C ALA A 189 23.07 29.39 -29.51
N VAL A 190 23.41 28.30 -28.80
CA VAL A 190 22.52 27.70 -27.79
C VAL A 190 22.23 28.69 -26.67
N THR A 191 23.25 29.41 -26.19
CA THR A 191 23.09 30.37 -25.10
C THR A 191 22.19 31.55 -25.51
N ALA A 192 22.26 32.01 -26.76
CA ALA A 192 21.39 33.06 -27.26
C ALA A 192 19.91 32.64 -27.21
N ASP A 193 19.59 31.44 -27.69
CA ASP A 193 18.22 30.91 -27.68
C ASP A 193 17.70 30.70 -26.25
N LEU A 194 18.53 30.18 -25.35
CA LEU A 194 18.18 30.00 -23.94
C LEU A 194 17.93 31.32 -23.21
N ARG A 195 18.65 32.41 -23.56
CA ARG A 195 18.37 33.73 -23.00
C ARG A 195 17.06 34.31 -23.51
N ALA A 196 16.73 34.08 -24.77
CA ALA A 196 15.52 34.62 -25.39
C ALA A 196 14.26 33.87 -24.93
N ASN A 197 14.30 32.54 -24.94
CA ASN A 197 13.10 31.70 -24.86
C ASN A 197 13.18 30.62 -23.77
N GLY A 198 14.36 30.41 -23.16
CA GLY A 198 14.57 29.29 -22.22
C GLY A 198 14.64 27.91 -22.87
N LEU A 199 14.56 27.83 -24.20
CA LEU A 199 14.54 26.61 -24.98
C LEU A 199 15.40 26.76 -26.24
N HIS A 200 16.24 25.76 -26.51
CA HIS A 200 16.92 25.56 -27.79
C HIS A 200 16.50 24.22 -28.38
N VAL A 201 16.09 24.20 -29.64
CA VAL A 201 15.75 22.99 -30.39
C VAL A 201 16.60 22.97 -31.65
N ALA A 202 17.56 22.04 -31.73
CA ALA A 202 18.43 21.91 -32.88
C ALA A 202 17.70 21.24 -34.06
N GLU A 203 18.25 21.42 -35.26
CA GLU A 203 17.73 20.77 -36.47
C GLU A 203 17.70 19.23 -36.29
N GLY A 204 16.56 18.62 -36.63
CA GLY A 204 16.32 17.19 -36.48
C GLY A 204 15.86 16.73 -35.09
N ALA A 205 15.83 17.61 -34.09
CA ALA A 205 15.20 17.32 -32.81
C ALA A 205 13.67 17.26 -32.96
N THR A 206 13.00 16.41 -32.18
CA THR A 206 11.53 16.19 -32.26
C THR A 206 10.77 16.89 -31.13
N LEU A 207 11.45 17.73 -30.33
CA LEU A 207 10.81 18.47 -29.25
C LEU A 207 10.04 19.68 -29.81
N GLU A 208 8.71 19.56 -29.89
CA GLU A 208 7.83 20.66 -30.33
C GLU A 208 7.57 21.71 -29.23
N GLY A 209 7.79 21.35 -27.97
CA GLY A 209 7.59 22.24 -26.82
C GLY A 209 7.79 21.53 -25.49
N VAL A 210 8.08 22.30 -24.45
CA VAL A 210 8.34 21.77 -23.10
C VAL A 210 7.03 21.36 -22.43
N PRO A 211 6.95 20.19 -21.76
CA PRO A 211 5.79 19.79 -20.96
C PRO A 211 5.57 20.70 -19.73
N GLU A 212 4.86 21.82 -19.90
CA GLU A 212 4.71 22.88 -18.89
C GLU A 212 4.27 22.37 -17.51
N ALA A 213 3.27 21.49 -17.44
CA ALA A 213 2.76 20.96 -16.18
C ALA A 213 3.81 20.11 -15.43
N ALA A 214 4.55 19.26 -16.15
CA ALA A 214 5.60 18.44 -15.55
C ALA A 214 6.81 19.31 -15.14
N THR A 215 7.14 20.33 -15.94
CA THR A 215 8.19 21.31 -15.62
C THR A 215 7.87 22.10 -14.35
N ALA A 216 6.66 22.65 -14.24
CA ALA A 216 6.24 23.42 -13.07
C ALA A 216 6.29 22.60 -11.78
N THR A 217 6.14 21.28 -11.89
CA THR A 217 6.17 20.36 -10.76
C THR A 217 7.59 19.90 -10.43
N ALA A 218 8.41 19.62 -11.45
CA ALA A 218 9.80 19.20 -11.29
C ALA A 218 10.68 20.36 -10.78
N PHE A 219 10.45 21.58 -11.27
CA PHE A 219 11.20 22.80 -10.97
C PHE A 219 10.27 23.95 -10.57
N PRO A 220 9.58 23.87 -9.41
CA PRO A 220 8.57 24.86 -9.00
C PRO A 220 9.15 26.22 -8.65
N ASP A 221 10.41 26.24 -8.18
CA ASP A 221 11.06 27.43 -7.63
C ASP A 221 12.11 28.01 -8.61
N ALA A 222 12.19 27.49 -9.84
CA ALA A 222 13.24 27.87 -10.78
C ALA A 222 12.81 27.79 -12.25
N ASP A 223 13.22 28.79 -13.04
CA ASP A 223 13.02 28.80 -14.49
C ASP A 223 14.02 27.86 -15.17
N ALA A 224 13.64 26.60 -15.36
CA ALA A 224 14.48 25.61 -16.03
C ALA A 224 14.78 25.96 -17.50
N LEU A 225 15.96 25.59 -17.97
CA LEU A 225 16.45 25.76 -19.33
C LEU A 225 16.51 24.42 -20.05
N TYR A 226 16.07 24.37 -21.30
CA TYR A 226 15.95 23.13 -22.06
C TYR A 226 16.72 23.21 -23.37
N VAL A 227 17.51 22.18 -23.66
CA VAL A 227 18.21 22.02 -24.93
C VAL A 227 17.80 20.67 -25.50
N ALA A 228 17.25 20.65 -26.71
CA ALA A 228 16.90 19.42 -27.42
C ALA A 228 17.75 19.28 -28.68
N LEU A 229 18.51 18.18 -28.74
CA LEU A 229 19.34 17.80 -29.86
C LEU A 229 18.84 16.48 -30.44
N PRO A 230 18.96 16.24 -31.75
CA PRO A 230 18.67 14.93 -32.33
C PRO A 230 19.57 13.84 -31.75
N GLN A 231 19.31 12.58 -32.12
CA GLN A 231 20.27 11.51 -31.91
C GLN A 231 21.63 11.89 -32.51
N GLN A 232 22.69 11.68 -31.74
CA GLN A 232 24.04 12.10 -32.07
C GLN A 232 24.69 11.11 -33.05
N PRO A 233 25.59 11.59 -33.93
CA PRO A 233 26.31 10.69 -34.83
C PRO A 233 27.13 9.65 -34.06
N PHE A 234 26.97 8.38 -34.43
CA PHE A 234 27.75 7.27 -33.89
C PHE A 234 29.26 7.45 -34.18
N GLY A 235 30.10 7.10 -33.20
CA GLY A 235 31.56 7.14 -33.30
C GLY A 235 32.19 8.54 -33.32
N GLN A 236 31.40 9.61 -33.14
CA GLN A 236 31.90 10.98 -33.10
C GLN A 236 31.83 11.55 -31.68
N PRO A 237 32.84 12.33 -31.25
CA PRO A 237 32.78 13.03 -29.97
C PRO A 237 31.60 14.01 -29.90
N VAL A 238 30.75 13.82 -28.90
CA VAL A 238 29.52 14.61 -28.72
C VAL A 238 29.81 15.89 -27.93
N PRO A 239 29.36 17.07 -28.38
CA PRO A 239 29.50 18.30 -27.59
C PRO A 239 28.69 18.22 -26.30
N ARG A 240 29.37 18.29 -25.15
CA ARG A 240 28.76 18.24 -23.82
C ARG A 240 28.32 19.62 -23.36
N TYR A 241 27.06 19.99 -23.64
CA TYR A 241 26.54 21.32 -23.36
C TYR A 241 26.30 21.60 -21.88
N GLY A 242 25.79 20.63 -21.12
CA GLY A 242 25.33 20.82 -19.74
C GLY A 242 26.32 21.57 -18.82
N PRO A 243 27.55 21.08 -18.63
CA PRO A 243 28.55 21.77 -17.81
C PRO A 243 29.02 23.12 -18.35
N ALA A 244 28.94 23.33 -19.67
CA ALA A 244 29.27 24.63 -20.28
C ALA A 244 28.16 25.65 -20.02
N LEU A 245 26.89 25.23 -20.14
CA LEU A 245 25.72 26.05 -19.86
C LEU A 245 25.56 26.33 -18.37
N ALA A 246 25.87 25.39 -17.48
CA ALA A 246 25.83 25.60 -16.04
C ALA A 246 26.79 26.69 -15.57
N ARG A 247 27.91 26.89 -16.28
CA ARG A 247 28.80 28.04 -16.03
C ARG A 247 28.20 29.37 -16.50
N ALA A 248 27.39 29.36 -17.55
CA ALA A 248 26.72 30.55 -18.07
C ALA A 248 25.44 30.90 -17.28
N PHE A 249 24.79 29.91 -16.66
CA PHE A 249 23.54 30.04 -15.91
C PHE A 249 23.62 29.26 -14.57
N PRO A 250 24.45 29.71 -13.61
CA PRO A 250 24.78 28.92 -12.40
C PRO A 250 23.59 28.59 -11.49
N ASP A 251 22.58 29.46 -11.45
CA ASP A 251 21.44 29.32 -10.54
C ASP A 251 20.20 28.68 -11.20
N ARG A 252 20.34 28.18 -12.43
CA ARG A 252 19.21 27.64 -13.21
C ARG A 252 19.35 26.14 -13.47
N PRO A 253 18.27 25.36 -13.31
CA PRO A 253 18.21 23.98 -13.81
C PRO A 253 18.44 23.95 -15.32
N ILE A 254 19.33 23.08 -15.81
CA ILE A 254 19.60 22.89 -17.24
C ILE A 254 19.35 21.42 -17.58
N VAL A 255 18.45 21.19 -18.53
CA VAL A 255 18.12 19.85 -19.04
C VAL A 255 18.54 19.79 -20.50
N VAL A 256 19.44 18.86 -20.83
CA VAL A 256 19.94 18.67 -22.20
C VAL A 256 19.55 17.30 -22.69
N MET A 257 18.82 17.23 -23.81
CA MET A 257 18.45 15.99 -24.48
C MET A 257 19.36 15.75 -25.70
N TYR A 258 19.90 14.55 -25.80
CA TYR A 258 20.61 14.02 -26.96
C TYR A 258 19.81 12.82 -27.47
N GLY A 259 18.92 13.03 -28.45
CA GLY A 259 17.93 12.02 -28.82
C GLY A 259 17.06 11.66 -27.60
N SER A 260 17.13 10.41 -27.15
CA SER A 260 16.38 9.93 -25.98
C SER A 260 17.20 9.93 -24.69
N TRP A 261 18.49 10.29 -24.75
CA TRP A 261 19.33 10.50 -23.56
C TRP A 261 19.12 11.91 -22.99
N ILE A 262 19.08 12.05 -21.68
CA ILE A 262 18.82 13.31 -20.97
C ILE A 262 19.89 13.49 -19.89
N GLU A 263 20.58 14.62 -19.93
CA GLU A 263 21.47 15.11 -18.87
C GLU A 263 20.81 16.23 -18.08
N TYR A 264 21.13 16.29 -16.79
CA TYR A 264 20.79 17.39 -15.92
C TYR A 264 22.06 18.01 -15.32
N ASP A 265 22.17 19.33 -15.47
CA ASP A 265 23.21 20.13 -14.84
C ASP A 265 22.57 21.34 -14.16
N GLY A 266 23.14 21.78 -13.03
CA GLY A 266 22.62 22.92 -12.27
C GLY A 266 22.53 22.65 -10.77
N PRO A 267 21.71 23.42 -10.03
CA PRO A 267 21.59 23.29 -8.59
C PRO A 267 21.21 21.87 -8.14
N GLY A 268 21.96 21.31 -7.19
CA GLY A 268 21.71 19.97 -6.64
C GLY A 268 22.01 18.81 -7.60
N ALA A 269 22.66 19.03 -8.74
CA ALA A 269 22.94 17.96 -9.71
C ALA A 269 23.72 16.77 -9.11
N ALA A 270 24.69 17.05 -8.24
CA ALA A 270 25.47 16.03 -7.54
C ALA A 270 24.62 15.12 -6.62
N ASP A 271 23.46 15.60 -6.18
CA ASP A 271 22.62 14.92 -5.19
C ASP A 271 21.58 14.00 -5.84
N PHE A 272 21.16 14.24 -7.10
CA PHE A 272 20.12 13.42 -7.74
C PHE A 272 20.23 13.12 -9.22
N ALA A 273 21.07 13.80 -10.01
CA ALA A 273 21.05 13.66 -11.47
C ALA A 273 21.29 12.20 -11.89
N GLU A 274 22.26 11.55 -11.25
CA GLU A 274 22.61 10.16 -11.47
C GLU A 274 21.47 9.21 -11.05
N LEU A 275 20.89 9.43 -9.87
CA LEU A 275 19.79 8.64 -9.35
C LEU A 275 18.55 8.70 -10.24
N VAL A 276 18.13 9.91 -10.66
CA VAL A 276 16.99 10.07 -11.58
C VAL A 276 17.27 9.36 -12.89
N SER A 277 18.47 9.52 -13.45
CA SER A 277 18.86 8.85 -14.70
C SER A 277 18.79 7.33 -14.54
N ALA A 278 19.43 6.76 -13.52
CA ALA A 278 19.42 5.33 -13.27
C ALA A 278 18.01 4.76 -13.11
N MET A 279 17.16 5.45 -12.34
CA MET A 279 15.78 5.04 -12.15
C MET A 279 14.91 5.18 -13.41
N PHE A 280 15.14 6.22 -14.21
CA PHE A 280 14.40 6.44 -15.45
C PHE A 280 14.76 5.38 -16.49
N TYR A 281 16.05 5.16 -16.76
CA TYR A 281 16.47 4.21 -17.79
C TYR A 281 16.32 2.75 -17.36
N SER A 282 16.45 2.42 -16.07
CA SER A 282 16.11 1.06 -15.61
C SER A 282 14.63 0.73 -15.81
N GLN A 283 13.74 1.69 -15.59
CA GLN A 283 12.30 1.47 -15.74
C GLN A 283 11.82 1.54 -17.19
N PHE A 284 12.30 2.52 -17.97
CA PHE A 284 11.79 2.81 -19.31
C PHE A 284 12.72 2.37 -20.45
N GLY A 285 13.96 1.96 -20.16
CA GLY A 285 14.98 1.68 -21.18
C GLY A 285 14.54 0.67 -22.24
N THR A 286 13.86 -0.42 -21.86
CA THR A 286 13.33 -1.39 -22.83
C THR A 286 12.29 -0.78 -23.78
N ARG A 287 11.44 0.13 -23.28
CA ARG A 287 10.46 0.83 -24.13
C ARG A 287 11.16 1.82 -25.04
N LEU A 288 12.07 2.63 -24.50
CA LEU A 288 12.86 3.60 -25.27
C LEU A 288 13.72 2.92 -26.35
N ALA A 289 14.16 1.69 -26.12
CA ALA A 289 14.92 0.93 -27.10
C ALA A 289 14.06 0.38 -28.24
N THR A 290 12.76 0.17 -28.02
CA THR A 290 11.86 -0.52 -28.97
C THR A 290 11.02 0.45 -29.80
N TYR A 291 10.51 1.52 -29.17
CA TYR A 291 9.55 2.43 -29.77
C TYR A 291 10.19 3.77 -30.15
N ASP A 292 9.55 4.51 -31.05
CA ASP A 292 10.03 5.79 -31.57
C ASP A 292 9.35 6.97 -30.85
N TYR A 293 9.62 7.12 -29.55
CA TYR A 293 8.98 8.17 -28.76
C TYR A 293 9.48 9.58 -29.15
N PRO A 294 8.57 10.55 -29.40
CA PRO A 294 8.95 11.95 -29.53
C PRO A 294 9.64 12.47 -28.26
N GLN A 295 10.61 13.38 -28.41
CA GLN A 295 11.37 13.92 -27.29
C GLN A 295 10.50 14.55 -26.21
N ARG A 296 9.35 15.15 -26.59
CA ARG A 296 8.37 15.69 -25.63
C ARG A 296 7.93 14.62 -24.62
N ASN A 297 7.69 13.40 -25.06
CA ASN A 297 7.17 12.32 -24.22
C ASN A 297 8.26 11.75 -23.31
N VAL A 298 9.47 11.59 -23.85
CA VAL A 298 10.65 11.19 -23.06
C VAL A 298 10.94 12.23 -21.98
N LEU A 299 10.92 13.52 -22.33
CA LEU A 299 11.12 14.62 -21.39
C LEU A 299 10.04 14.66 -20.31
N ASN A 300 8.77 14.51 -20.69
CA ASN A 300 7.65 14.48 -19.73
C ASN A 300 7.82 13.36 -18.70
N ALA A 301 8.13 12.14 -19.16
CA ALA A 301 8.33 10.99 -18.29
C ALA A 301 9.56 11.19 -17.36
N TRP A 302 10.64 11.77 -17.87
CA TRP A 302 11.82 12.10 -17.07
C TRP A 302 11.54 13.19 -16.01
N LEU A 303 10.80 14.25 -16.36
CA LEU A 303 10.40 15.31 -15.43
C LEU A 303 9.48 14.78 -14.31
N ASN A 304 8.60 13.84 -14.63
CA ASN A 304 7.83 13.12 -13.61
C ASN A 304 8.74 12.35 -12.66
N ARG A 305 9.83 11.76 -13.16
CA ARG A 305 10.80 11.07 -12.31
C ARG A 305 11.60 12.01 -11.41
N VAL A 306 11.98 13.19 -11.93
CA VAL A 306 12.56 14.28 -11.11
C VAL A 306 11.59 14.68 -10.00
N THR A 307 10.31 14.85 -10.35
CA THR A 307 9.24 15.14 -9.39
C THR A 307 9.18 14.08 -8.30
N ASP A 308 9.13 12.79 -8.66
CA ASP A 308 9.06 11.70 -7.70
C ASP A 308 10.26 11.69 -6.73
N VAL A 309 11.49 11.92 -7.23
CA VAL A 309 12.69 11.99 -6.38
C VAL A 309 12.63 13.16 -5.41
N ARG A 310 12.26 14.34 -5.92
CA ARG A 310 12.12 15.54 -5.08
C ARG A 310 10.99 15.39 -4.06
N TYR A 311 9.92 14.69 -4.43
CA TYR A 311 8.77 14.45 -3.56
C TYR A 311 9.03 13.37 -2.49
N ALA A 312 9.87 12.38 -2.80
CA ALA A 312 10.24 11.30 -1.86
C ALA A 312 11.09 11.77 -0.66
N GLY A 313 11.42 13.07 -0.57
CA GLY A 313 12.14 13.65 0.58
C GLY A 313 13.66 13.47 0.53
N LEU A 314 14.24 13.14 -0.62
CA LEU A 314 15.70 13.20 -0.84
C LEU A 314 16.23 14.63 -0.84
N PHE A 315 15.35 15.62 -0.99
CA PHE A 315 15.62 17.04 -0.82
C PHE A 315 14.77 17.56 0.32
N ASP A 316 15.29 18.51 1.09
CA ASP A 316 14.74 19.14 2.31
C ASP A 316 13.35 19.81 2.13
N ARG A 317 12.36 19.09 1.59
CA ARG A 317 10.95 19.39 1.78
C ARG A 317 10.48 18.51 2.92
N PRO A 318 9.88 19.07 3.98
CA PRO A 318 9.10 18.23 4.87
C PRO A 318 8.07 17.53 3.99
N LEU A 319 8.12 16.20 3.92
CA LEU A 319 7.04 15.37 3.35
C LEU A 319 5.74 16.06 3.78
N PRO A 320 4.85 16.49 2.87
CA PRO A 320 3.69 17.26 3.27
C PRO A 320 2.98 16.43 4.33
N TYR A 321 3.03 16.93 5.57
CA TYR A 321 2.36 16.33 6.70
C TYR A 321 0.89 16.55 6.39
N LEU A 322 0.30 15.60 5.67
CA LEU A 322 -1.14 15.56 5.48
C LEU A 322 -1.73 15.59 6.89
N PRO A 323 -2.78 16.40 7.12
CA PRO A 323 -3.39 16.53 8.43
C PRO A 323 -3.69 15.14 8.97
N PHE A 324 -3.39 14.96 10.25
CA PHE A 324 -3.59 13.76 11.05
C PHE A 324 -4.80 12.96 10.55
N ASP A 325 -4.57 11.83 9.87
CA ASP A 325 -5.67 10.96 9.44
C ASP A 325 -6.31 10.38 10.71
N PRO A 326 -7.52 10.85 11.12
CA PRO A 326 -8.11 10.42 12.37
C PRO A 326 -8.34 8.91 12.35
N LEU A 327 -8.54 8.31 11.16
CA LEU A 327 -8.74 6.88 10.99
C LEU A 327 -7.48 6.08 11.39
N LYS A 328 -6.26 6.56 11.11
CA LYS A 328 -5.01 5.88 11.50
C LYS A 328 -4.83 5.75 13.01
N VAL A 329 -5.35 6.70 13.80
CA VAL A 329 -5.27 6.66 15.28
C VAL A 329 -6.49 5.99 15.90
N THR A 330 -7.67 6.17 15.32
CA THR A 330 -8.88 5.52 15.86
C THR A 330 -8.97 4.04 15.49
N MET A 331 -8.45 3.59 14.33
CA MET A 331 -8.51 2.19 13.89
C MET A 331 -7.82 1.21 14.85
N PRO A 332 -6.58 1.44 15.31
CA PRO A 332 -5.95 0.57 16.30
C PRO A 332 -6.62 0.65 17.68
N ALA A 333 -7.26 1.79 18.00
CA ALA A 333 -7.92 2.02 19.28
C ALA A 333 -9.35 1.44 19.34
N LEU A 334 -10.02 1.26 18.19
CA LEU A 334 -11.39 0.76 18.08
C LEU A 334 -11.60 -0.61 18.77
N PRO A 335 -10.73 -1.62 18.59
CA PRO A 335 -10.83 -2.89 19.32
C PRO A 335 -10.74 -2.72 20.83
N TRP A 336 -9.89 -1.81 21.30
CA TRP A 336 -9.72 -1.53 22.73
C TRP A 336 -10.90 -0.76 23.32
N LEU A 337 -11.44 0.23 22.60
CA LEU A 337 -12.66 0.94 22.98
C LEU A 337 -13.86 -0.01 23.01
N PHE A 338 -14.00 -0.88 22.02
CA PHE A 338 -15.00 -1.94 22.01
C PHE A 338 -14.85 -2.87 23.22
N ALA A 339 -13.62 -3.34 23.48
CA ALA A 339 -13.33 -4.18 24.64
C ALA A 339 -13.67 -3.49 25.97
N VAL A 340 -13.36 -2.19 26.11
CA VAL A 340 -13.71 -1.38 27.30
C VAL A 340 -15.23 -1.22 27.44
N CYS A 341 -15.95 -0.95 26.34
CA CYS A 341 -17.41 -0.85 26.37
C CYS A 341 -18.08 -2.18 26.73
N VAL A 342 -17.63 -3.29 26.15
CA VAL A 342 -18.12 -4.64 26.45
C VAL A 342 -17.77 -5.03 27.89
N ALA A 343 -16.53 -4.81 28.33
CA ALA A 343 -16.12 -5.08 29.71
C ALA A 343 -16.91 -4.23 30.71
N GLY A 344 -17.17 -2.95 30.41
CA GLY A 344 -18.01 -2.06 31.21
C GLY A 344 -19.46 -2.56 31.27
N PHE A 345 -20.03 -2.97 30.14
CA PHE A 345 -21.37 -3.58 30.09
C PHE A 345 -21.44 -4.87 30.89
N LEU A 346 -20.47 -5.77 30.74
CA LEU A 346 -20.39 -7.04 31.47
C LEU A 346 -20.19 -6.81 32.97
N ALA A 347 -19.32 -5.88 33.37
CA ALA A 347 -19.09 -5.53 34.76
C ALA A 347 -20.36 -4.95 35.41
N LEU A 348 -21.07 -4.04 34.71
CA LEU A 348 -22.33 -3.48 35.19
C LEU A 348 -23.45 -4.53 35.22
N SER A 349 -23.48 -5.46 34.26
CA SER A 349 -24.44 -6.57 34.19
C SER A 349 -24.21 -7.57 35.32
N ALA A 350 -22.97 -8.01 35.54
CA ALA A 350 -22.57 -8.91 36.62
C ALA A 350 -22.76 -8.25 37.99
N ARG A 351 -22.56 -6.94 38.13
CA ARG A 351 -22.80 -6.20 39.37
C ARG A 351 -24.28 -5.96 39.66
N SER A 352 -25.14 -5.99 38.63
CA SER A 352 -26.60 -6.00 38.80
C SER A 352 -27.11 -7.35 39.31
N LEU A 353 -26.46 -8.46 38.92
CA LEU A 353 -26.69 -9.80 39.46
C LEU A 353 -26.06 -9.99 40.85
N ARG A 354 -24.96 -9.30 41.15
CA ARG A 354 -24.29 -9.27 42.47
C ARG A 354 -24.77 -8.14 43.38
N ARG A 355 -25.97 -7.60 43.15
CA ARG A 355 -26.60 -6.71 44.13
C ARG A 355 -27.10 -7.58 45.28
N PRO A 356 -26.64 -7.38 46.53
CA PRO A 356 -27.08 -8.19 47.66
C PRO A 356 -28.50 -7.77 48.06
N GLN A 357 -29.49 -8.22 47.29
CA GLN A 357 -30.88 -8.33 47.73
C GLN A 357 -31.12 -9.71 48.39
N ALA A 358 -30.11 -10.58 48.39
CA ALA A 358 -30.20 -11.97 48.84
C ALA A 358 -29.89 -12.21 50.33
N VAL A 359 -29.49 -11.22 51.13
CA VAL A 359 -29.20 -11.47 52.57
C VAL A 359 -30.45 -11.36 53.44
N SER A 360 -31.41 -10.51 53.08
CA SER A 360 -32.70 -10.41 53.81
C SER A 360 -33.73 -11.42 53.31
N GLU A 361 -33.80 -11.66 52.00
CA GLU A 361 -34.73 -12.65 51.43
C GLU A 361 -34.30 -14.08 51.81
N SER A 362 -33.01 -14.44 51.67
CA SER A 362 -32.56 -15.79 52.06
C SER A 362 -32.73 -16.08 53.55
N ARG A 363 -32.65 -15.06 54.43
CA ARG A 363 -32.89 -15.21 55.87
C ARG A 363 -34.36 -15.46 56.20
N HIS A 364 -35.29 -14.90 55.42
CA HIS A 364 -36.71 -15.20 55.57
C HIS A 364 -37.04 -16.60 55.05
N TYR A 365 -36.48 -16.99 53.91
CA TYR A 365 -36.65 -18.36 53.39
C TYR A 365 -36.03 -19.42 54.30
N SER A 366 -34.84 -19.18 54.86
CA SER A 366 -34.19 -20.13 55.79
C SER A 366 -34.93 -20.22 57.12
N ARG A 367 -35.41 -19.10 57.67
CA ARG A 367 -36.23 -19.09 58.89
C ARG A 367 -37.59 -19.74 58.66
N LEU A 368 -38.26 -19.47 57.54
CA LEU A 368 -39.51 -20.13 57.16
C LEU A 368 -39.32 -21.64 57.04
N ALA A 369 -38.28 -22.09 56.32
CA ALA A 369 -37.98 -23.50 56.16
C ALA A 369 -37.68 -24.19 57.51
N GLY A 370 -36.89 -23.54 58.38
CA GLY A 370 -36.58 -24.06 59.70
C GLY A 370 -37.80 -24.15 60.62
N LEU A 371 -38.67 -23.13 60.64
CA LEU A 371 -39.91 -23.14 61.41
C LEU A 371 -40.94 -24.14 60.85
N THR A 372 -40.98 -24.34 59.52
CA THR A 372 -41.83 -25.35 58.89
C THR A 372 -41.36 -26.76 59.23
N ALA A 373 -40.05 -27.01 59.20
CA ALA A 373 -39.48 -28.28 59.65
C ALA A 373 -39.80 -28.56 61.13
N LEU A 374 -39.66 -27.54 61.99
CA LEU A 374 -40.05 -27.63 63.39
C LEU A 374 -41.54 -27.97 63.54
N ALA A 375 -42.41 -27.29 62.82
CA ALA A 375 -43.85 -27.55 62.86
C ALA A 375 -44.20 -28.98 62.44
N ILE A 376 -43.53 -29.52 61.42
CA ILE A 376 -43.70 -30.92 60.98
C ILE A 376 -43.24 -31.89 62.06
N GLU A 377 -42.04 -31.70 62.62
CA GLU A 377 -41.50 -32.60 63.65
C GLU A 377 -42.34 -32.57 64.94
N VAL A 378 -42.84 -31.40 65.32
CA VAL A 378 -43.70 -31.23 66.50
C VAL A 378 -45.12 -31.76 66.26
N SER A 379 -45.62 -31.76 65.01
CA SER A 379 -46.96 -32.30 64.68
C SER A 379 -47.11 -33.80 64.93
N GLY A 380 -46.02 -34.56 64.87
CA GLY A 380 -46.04 -35.99 65.22
C GLY A 380 -46.05 -36.25 66.73
N LEU A 381 -45.82 -35.21 67.54
CA LEU A 381 -45.70 -35.27 69.00
C LEU A 381 -46.80 -34.48 69.71
N SER A 382 -47.65 -33.75 68.97
CA SER A 382 -48.71 -32.92 69.53
C SER A 382 -49.91 -33.76 69.99
N GLY A 383 -50.66 -33.21 70.95
CA GLY A 383 -51.90 -33.79 71.45
C GLY A 383 -52.88 -32.70 71.84
N GLU A 384 -54.03 -33.06 72.42
CA GLU A 384 -55.20 -32.17 72.58
C GLU A 384 -54.89 -30.77 73.15
N ARG A 385 -53.88 -30.64 74.02
CA ARG A 385 -53.48 -29.36 74.62
C ARG A 385 -52.51 -28.53 73.77
N SER A 386 -51.68 -29.17 72.94
CA SER A 386 -50.67 -28.52 72.09
C SER A 386 -51.11 -28.35 70.62
N ASP A 387 -52.18 -29.00 70.19
CA ASP A 387 -52.72 -28.89 68.83
C ASP A 387 -53.23 -27.48 68.46
N PRO A 388 -53.92 -26.73 69.35
CA PRO A 388 -54.41 -25.39 68.99
C PRO A 388 -53.31 -24.37 68.63
N PRO A 389 -52.24 -24.17 69.45
CA PRO A 389 -51.15 -23.27 69.06
C PRO A 389 -50.38 -23.78 67.85
N LEU A 390 -50.19 -25.10 67.70
CA LEU A 390 -49.54 -25.66 66.51
C LEU A 390 -50.30 -25.33 65.23
N THR A 391 -51.62 -25.50 65.24
CA THR A 391 -52.48 -25.21 64.08
C THR A 391 -52.42 -23.74 63.70
N ARG A 392 -52.42 -22.83 64.69
CA ARG A 392 -52.26 -21.39 64.44
C ARG A 392 -50.87 -21.07 63.87
N GLY A 393 -49.82 -21.67 64.42
CA GLY A 393 -48.46 -21.55 63.93
C GLY A 393 -48.31 -21.98 62.47
N ILE A 394 -48.86 -23.14 62.10
CA ILE A 394 -48.87 -23.63 60.70
C ILE A 394 -49.63 -22.67 59.78
N GLY A 395 -50.77 -22.14 60.23
CA GLY A 395 -51.53 -21.13 59.50
C GLY A 395 -50.70 -19.87 59.21
N LYS A 396 -49.94 -19.39 60.20
CA LYS A 396 -49.04 -18.23 60.06
C LYS A 396 -47.86 -18.51 59.13
N LEU A 397 -47.29 -19.72 59.17
CA LEU A 397 -46.24 -20.13 58.24
C LEU A 397 -46.75 -20.15 56.80
N ARG A 398 -47.95 -20.69 56.56
CA ARG A 398 -48.57 -20.68 55.22
C ARG A 398 -48.81 -19.25 54.73
N ALA A 399 -49.32 -18.37 55.59
CA ALA A 399 -49.49 -16.96 55.25
C ALA A 399 -48.15 -16.26 54.96
N ALA A 400 -47.08 -16.61 55.68
CA ALA A 400 -45.74 -16.10 55.41
C ALA A 400 -45.19 -16.58 54.05
N THR A 401 -45.45 -17.84 53.67
CA THR A 401 -45.12 -18.38 52.34
C THR A 401 -45.83 -17.61 51.24
N GLU A 402 -47.15 -17.43 51.36
CA GLU A 402 -47.96 -16.71 50.37
C GLU A 402 -47.55 -15.24 50.26
N ALA A 403 -47.21 -14.60 51.39
CA ALA A 403 -46.69 -13.25 51.43
C ALA A 403 -45.32 -13.11 50.74
N LEU A 404 -44.46 -14.13 50.83
CA LEU A 404 -43.19 -14.18 50.11
C LEU A 404 -43.38 -14.42 48.61
N GLU A 405 -44.28 -15.33 48.21
CA GLU A 405 -44.60 -15.61 46.81
C GLU A 405 -45.25 -14.40 46.12
N SER A 406 -46.01 -13.59 46.87
CA SER A 406 -46.68 -12.39 46.37
C SER A 406 -45.85 -11.10 46.48
N ASP A 407 -44.57 -11.20 46.85
CA ASP A 407 -43.63 -10.08 47.01
C ASP A 407 -44.16 -8.95 47.94
N LEU A 408 -44.83 -9.34 49.04
CA LEU A 408 -45.33 -8.39 50.04
C LEU A 408 -44.19 -7.76 50.85
N PRO A 409 -44.40 -6.56 51.45
CA PRO A 409 -43.36 -5.85 52.17
C PRO A 409 -42.69 -6.72 53.25
N SER A 410 -41.35 -6.69 53.31
CA SER A 410 -40.55 -7.54 54.21
C SER A 410 -40.82 -7.34 55.70
N ALA A 411 -41.46 -6.23 56.09
CA ALA A 411 -41.94 -6.03 57.46
C ALA A 411 -43.12 -6.96 57.79
N GLN A 412 -44.03 -7.17 56.85
CA GLN A 412 -45.20 -8.02 57.01
C GLN A 412 -44.82 -9.50 57.08
N VAL A 413 -43.89 -9.95 56.23
CA VAL A 413 -43.34 -11.31 56.30
C VAL A 413 -42.67 -11.57 57.65
N ARG A 414 -41.91 -10.60 58.18
CA ARG A 414 -41.27 -10.74 59.50
C ARG A 414 -42.29 -10.88 60.62
N THR A 415 -43.33 -10.05 60.63
CA THR A 415 -44.41 -10.16 61.63
C THR A 415 -45.09 -11.53 61.57
N LEU A 416 -45.36 -12.07 60.38
CA LEU A 416 -45.95 -13.40 60.24
C LEU A 416 -45.02 -14.53 60.73
N LEU A 417 -43.72 -14.42 60.48
CA LEU A 417 -42.72 -15.39 60.97
C LEU A 417 -42.51 -15.27 62.49
N ASP A 418 -42.55 -14.07 63.05
CA ASP A 418 -42.44 -13.84 64.50
C ASP A 418 -43.69 -14.38 65.23
N ASP A 419 -44.89 -14.15 64.67
CA ASP A 419 -46.13 -14.75 65.17
C ASP A 419 -46.07 -16.28 65.14
N ALA A 420 -45.61 -16.86 64.02
CA ALA A 420 -45.46 -18.30 63.88
C ALA A 420 -44.45 -18.87 64.89
N GLU A 421 -43.33 -18.19 65.10
CA GLU A 421 -42.33 -18.58 66.09
C GLU A 421 -42.91 -18.61 67.51
N ASN A 422 -43.70 -17.60 67.89
CA ASN A 422 -44.30 -17.53 69.22
C ASN A 422 -45.30 -18.68 69.47
N GLU A 423 -46.13 -19.01 68.47
CA GLU A 423 -47.08 -20.12 68.57
C GLU A 423 -46.36 -21.49 68.63
N LEU A 424 -45.27 -21.66 67.88
CA LEU A 424 -44.46 -22.88 67.95
C LEU A 424 -43.68 -22.98 69.27
N ASP A 425 -43.23 -21.86 69.83
CA ASP A 425 -42.60 -21.82 71.15
C ASP A 425 -43.58 -22.20 72.27
N GLU A 426 -44.82 -21.71 72.19
CA GLU A 426 -45.89 -22.12 73.10
C GLU A 426 -46.20 -23.61 72.97
N THR A 427 -46.26 -24.12 71.73
CA THR A 427 -46.43 -25.55 71.46
C THR A 427 -45.32 -26.38 72.11
N ALA A 428 -44.06 -25.99 71.95
CA ALA A 428 -42.91 -26.67 72.55
C ALA A 428 -42.93 -26.64 74.09
N ARG A 429 -43.37 -25.53 74.70
CA ARG A 429 -43.55 -25.43 76.15
C ARG A 429 -44.64 -26.37 76.67
N LEU A 430 -45.77 -26.47 75.97
CA LEU A 430 -46.87 -27.37 76.35
C LEU A 430 -46.48 -28.85 76.22
N LEU A 431 -45.56 -29.16 75.30
CA LEU A 431 -44.96 -30.49 75.18
C LEU A 431 -43.86 -30.78 76.21
N GLY A 432 -43.41 -29.76 76.96
CA GLY A 432 -42.33 -29.90 77.94
C GLY A 432 -40.94 -30.14 77.31
N ARG A 433 -40.77 -29.82 76.02
CA ARG A 433 -39.55 -30.10 75.24
C ARG A 433 -38.81 -28.81 74.92
N SER A 434 -37.76 -28.50 75.69
CA SER A 434 -36.97 -27.28 75.51
C SER A 434 -36.11 -27.30 74.24
N ASP A 435 -35.81 -28.47 73.70
CA ASP A 435 -35.07 -28.70 72.46
C ASP A 435 -35.88 -28.30 71.21
N TYR A 436 -37.22 -28.42 71.25
CA TYR A 436 -38.11 -27.98 70.18
C TYR A 436 -38.52 -26.51 70.27
N ARG A 437 -37.95 -25.74 71.21
CA ARG A 437 -38.17 -24.29 71.21
C ARG A 437 -37.50 -23.67 69.98
N PRO A 438 -38.18 -22.82 69.21
CA PRO A 438 -37.68 -22.36 67.91
C PRO A 438 -36.26 -21.80 67.92
N ARG A 439 -35.88 -21.02 68.93
CA ARG A 439 -34.52 -20.48 69.03
C ARG A 439 -33.46 -21.58 69.12
N ASN A 440 -33.67 -22.54 70.02
CA ASN A 440 -32.74 -23.66 70.23
C ASN A 440 -32.69 -24.57 69.00
N TYR A 441 -33.84 -24.82 68.39
CA TYR A 441 -33.98 -25.67 67.23
C TYR A 441 -33.32 -25.07 65.97
N LEU A 442 -33.52 -23.78 65.74
CA LEU A 442 -32.92 -23.07 64.61
C LEU A 442 -31.41 -22.90 64.78
N GLU A 443 -30.91 -22.64 66.01
CA GLU A 443 -29.47 -22.60 66.29
C GLU A 443 -28.80 -23.96 66.07
N GLY A 444 -29.47 -25.07 66.43
CA GLY A 444 -28.94 -26.42 66.20
C GLY A 444 -28.93 -26.90 64.74
N ARG A 445 -29.67 -26.23 63.84
CA ARG A 445 -29.83 -26.63 62.42
C ARG A 445 -29.23 -25.63 61.42
N LEU A 446 -28.98 -24.39 61.85
CA LEU A 446 -28.36 -23.32 61.05
C LEU A 446 -26.93 -22.96 61.53
N GLY A 447 -26.42 -23.64 62.56
CA GLY A 447 -25.04 -23.57 63.03
C GLY A 447 -24.08 -24.45 62.24
#